data_AF-A0A940E6J5-F1
#
_entry.id   AF-A0A940E6J5-F1
#
_cell.length_a   1.000
_cell.length_b   1.000
_cell.length_c   1.000
_cell.angle_alpha   90.00
_cell.angle_beta   90.00
_cell.angle_gamma   90.00
#
_symmetry.space_group_name_H-M   'P 1'
#
loop_
_entity.id
_entity.type
_entity.pdbx_description
1 polymer ?
#
loop_
_entity_poly.entity_id
_entity_poly.type
_entity_poly.pdbx_seq_one_letter_code
_entity_poly.pdbx_strand_id
1 'polypeptide(L)' 'MGNFSDIIRFVTGFLLSLKLLFESFGHSFITNDQIDAIANVASFLFILYFGYKNNYVTKKGKEQKELLKKHNLD' A
#
# COMPACT_ATOMS: atom_id res chain seq x y z
N MET A 1 3.93 9.59 -10.61
CA MET A 1 3.90 8.15 -10.24
C MET A 1 5.18 7.85 -9.48
N GLY A 2 5.18 8.00 -8.17
CA GLY A 2 6.36 7.75 -7.33
C GLY A 2 5.91 7.80 -5.88
N ASN A 3 6.11 6.68 -5.16
CA ASN A 3 6.04 6.51 -3.71
C ASN A 3 5.73 5.05 -3.33
N PHE A 4 4.80 4.37 -4.01
CA PHE A 4 4.37 3.03 -3.55
C PHE A 4 5.44 1.96 -3.79
N SER A 5 5.99 1.89 -5.01
CA SER A 5 7.10 0.98 -5.33
C SER A 5 8.31 1.23 -4.42
N ASP A 6 8.58 2.49 -4.09
CA ASP A 6 9.69 2.89 -3.23
C ASP A 6 9.45 2.50 -1.76
N ILE A 7 8.21 2.65 -1.26
CA ILE A 7 7.80 2.16 0.06
C ILE A 7 7.94 0.63 0.15
N ILE A 8 7.47 -0.10 -0.86
CA ILE A 8 7.60 -1.57 -0.88
C ILE A 8 9.07 -1.98 -0.91
N ARG A 9 9.90 -1.36 -1.77
CA ARG A 9 11.35 -1.60 -1.80
C ARG A 9 12.02 -1.30 -0.46
N PHE A 10 11.64 -0.21 0.20
CA PHE A 10 12.18 0.15 1.51
C PHE A 10 11.79 -0.88 2.58
N VAL A 11 10.52 -1.27 2.65
CA VAL A 11 10.02 -2.28 3.59
C VAL A 11 10.70 -3.63 3.35
N THR A 12 10.78 -4.10 2.11
CA THR A 12 11.46 -5.35 1.78
C THR A 12 12.96 -5.29 2.12
N GLY A 13 13.64 -4.18 1.77
CA GLY A 13 15.06 -3.99 2.09
C GLY A 13 15.33 -3.96 3.60
N PHE A 14 14.46 -3.32 4.38
CA PHE A 14 14.54 -3.32 5.84
C PHE A 14 14.32 -4.71 6.45
N LEU A 15 13.35 -5.47 5.96
CA LEU A 15 13.11 -6.84 6.43
C LEU A 15 14.27 -7.78 6.08
N LEU A 16 14.86 -7.63 4.89
CA LEU A 16 16.05 -8.37 4.49
C LEU A 16 17.27 -8.01 5.34
N SER A 17 17.50 -6.73 5.64
CA SER A 17 18.64 -6.33 6.47
C SER A 17 18.48 -6.83 7.91
N LEU A 18 17.26 -6.83 8.46
CA LEU A 18 16.96 -7.46 9.75
C LEU A 18 17.23 -8.97 9.72
N LYS A 19 16.79 -9.68 8.68
CA LYS A 19 17.08 -11.11 8.51
C LYS A 19 18.58 -11.38 8.55
N LEU A 20 19.37 -10.64 7.78
CA LEU A 20 20.83 -10.78 7.74
C LEU A 20 21.48 -10.47 9.09
N LEU A 21 21.00 -9.43 9.79
CA LEU A 21 21.49 -9.09 11.13
C LEU A 21 21.28 -10.24 12.11
N PHE A 22 20.09 -10.82 12.17
CA PHE A 22 19.83 -11.93 13.08
C PHE A 22 20.54 -13.23 12.68
N GLU A 23 20.64 -13.52 11.39
CA GLU A 23 21.42 -14.64 10.89
C GLU A 23 22.90 -14.52 11.31
N SER A 24 23.45 -13.29 11.37
CA SER A 24 24.81 -13.06 11.88
C SER A 24 25.00 -13.43 13.36
N PHE A 25 23.91 -13.42 14.15
CA PHE A 25 23.89 -13.88 15.54
C PHE A 25 23.54 -15.37 15.67
N GLY A 26 23.40 -16.10 14.56
CA GLY A 26 23.04 -17.52 14.54
C GLY A 26 21.54 -17.80 14.72
N HIS A 27 20.70 -16.77 14.64
CA HIS A 27 19.25 -16.92 14.76
C HIS A 27 18.56 -16.75 13.40
N SER A 28 17.80 -17.76 12.98
CA SER A 28 16.92 -17.66 11.82
C SER A 28 15.49 -17.38 12.28
N PHE A 29 15.10 -16.11 12.29
CA PHE A 29 13.77 -15.69 12.72
C PHE A 29 12.75 -15.59 11.59
N ILE A 30 13.19 -15.26 10.36
CA ILE A 30 12.33 -14.96 9.22
C ILE A 30 12.91 -15.55 7.94
N THR A 31 12.10 -16.28 7.16
CA THR A 31 12.46 -16.79 5.83
C THR A 31 12.14 -15.77 4.74
N ASN A 32 12.72 -15.93 3.54
CA ASN A 32 12.40 -15.05 2.41
C ASN A 32 10.92 -15.14 2.03
N ASP A 33 10.32 -16.33 2.05
CA ASP A 33 8.89 -16.52 1.79
C ASP A 33 8.00 -15.74 2.77
N GLN A 34 8.43 -15.62 4.04
CA GLN A 34 7.72 -14.82 5.04
C GLN A 34 7.85 -13.32 4.77
N ILE A 35 9.01 -12.84 4.29
CA ILE A 35 9.20 -11.44 3.87
C ILE A 35 8.28 -11.11 2.69
N ASP A 36 8.24 -11.98 1.69
CA ASP A 36 7.39 -11.81 0.50
C ASP A 36 5.91 -11.84 0.87
N ALA A 37 5.50 -12.73 1.77
CA ALA A 37 4.13 -12.78 2.28
C ALA A 37 3.74 -11.46 2.99
N ILE A 38 4.61 -10.90 3.83
CA ILE A 38 4.37 -9.62 4.52
C ILE A 38 4.22 -8.49 3.50
N ALA A 39 5.13 -8.41 2.51
CA ALA A 39 5.09 -7.37 1.48
C ALA A 39 3.81 -7.47 0.62
N ASN A 40 3.37 -8.68 0.29
CA ASN A 40 2.15 -8.93 -0.47
C ASN A 40 0.89 -8.54 0.31
N VAL A 41 0.80 -8.91 1.59
CA VAL A 41 -0.34 -8.54 2.44
C VAL A 41 -0.41 -7.02 2.63
N ALA A 42 0.72 -6.38 2.93
CA ALA A 42 0.79 -4.92 3.04
C ALA A 42 0.35 -4.23 1.74
N SER A 43 0.79 -4.75 0.59
CA SER A 43 0.40 -4.24 -0.72
C SER A 43 -1.09 -4.39 -0.98
N PHE A 44 -1.65 -5.56 -0.68
CA PHE A 44 -3.08 -5.83 -0.82
C PHE A 44 -3.93 -4.90 0.03
N LEU A 45 -3.59 -4.72 1.32
CA LEU A 45 -4.30 -3.82 2.22
C LEU A 45 -4.20 -2.35 1.77
N PHE A 46 -3.05 -1.94 1.25
CA PHE A 46 -2.88 -0.61 0.66
C PHE A 46 -3.83 -0.41 -0.53
N ILE A 47 -3.85 -1.36 -1.46
CA ILE A 47 -4.74 -1.31 -2.63
C ILE A 47 -6.21 -1.27 -2.19
N LEU A 48 -6.62 -2.08 -1.21
CA LEU A 48 -7.98 -2.02 -0.67
C LEU A 48 -8.31 -0.67 -0.05
N TYR A 49 -7.43 -0.13 0.80
CA TYR A 49 -7.65 1.15 1.47
C TYR A 49 -7.80 2.29 0.45
N PHE A 50 -6.89 2.37 -0.53
CA PHE A 50 -6.94 3.40 -1.56
C PHE A 50 -8.07 3.14 -2.57
N GLY A 51 -8.35 1.90 -2.92
CA GLY A 51 -9.48 1.53 -3.77
C GLY A 51 -10.81 1.94 -3.14
N TYR A 52 -11.02 1.62 -1.86
CA TYR A 52 -12.20 2.05 -1.10
C TYR A 52 -12.33 3.58 -1.03
N LYS A 53 -11.24 4.28 -0.67
CA LYS A 53 -11.22 5.74 -0.58
C LYS A 53 -11.48 6.42 -1.93
N ASN A 54 -10.99 5.84 -3.03
CA ASN A 54 -11.18 6.37 -4.38
C ASN A 54 -12.52 5.98 -5.03
N ASN A 55 -13.13 4.85 -4.66
CA ASN A 55 -14.39 4.41 -5.28
C ASN A 55 -15.65 5.00 -4.59
N TYR A 56 -15.58 5.32 -3.29
CA TYR A 56 -16.77 5.75 -2.54
C TYR A 56 -16.80 7.25 -2.15
N VAL A 57 -15.65 7.94 -2.19
CA VAL A 57 -15.54 9.30 -1.63
C VAL A 57 -14.55 10.17 -2.39
N THR A 58 -14.39 10.02 -3.71
CA THR A 58 -13.63 11.03 -4.45
C THR A 58 -14.35 12.35 -4.34
N LYS A 59 -13.70 13.31 -3.67
CA LYS A 59 -14.12 14.71 -3.58
C LYS A 59 -14.55 15.24 -4.95
N LYS A 60 -13.81 14.87 -6.00
CA LYS A 60 -14.12 15.16 -7.40
C LYS A 60 -15.47 14.62 -7.87
N GLY A 61 -15.82 13.37 -7.57
CA GLY A 61 -17.12 12.79 -7.95
C GLY A 61 -18.28 13.43 -7.20
N LYS A 62 -18.09 13.81 -5.93
CA LYS A 62 -19.08 14.59 -5.17
C LYS A 62 -19.21 16.02 -5.71
N GLU A 63 -18.09 16.69 -5.96
CA GLU A 63 -18.03 18.04 -6.53
C GLU A 63 -18.64 18.07 -7.94
N GLN A 64 -18.41 17.04 -8.76
CA GLN A 64 -18.98 16.91 -10.09
C GLN A 64 -20.49 16.69 -10.04
N LYS A 65 -20.98 15.86 -9.10
CA LYS A 65 -22.41 15.67 -8.87
C LYS A 65 -23.08 16.95 -8.34
N GLU A 66 -22.42 17.69 -7.44
CA GLU A 66 -22.91 18.99 -6.99
C GLU A 66 -22.93 20.04 -8.12
N LEU A 67 -21.94 20.03 -9.02
CA LEU A 67 -21.91 20.87 -10.22
C LEU A 67 -23.06 20.54 -11.17
N LEU A 68 -23.29 19.25 -11.47
CA LEU A 68 -24.40 18.81 -12.33
C LEU A 68 -25.75 19.25 -11.76
N LYS A 69 -25.96 19.10 -10.44
CA LYS A 69 -27.17 19.58 -9.75
C LYS A 69 -27.35 21.10 -9.81
N LYS A 70 -26.27 21.88 -9.66
CA LYS A 70 -26.33 23.35 -9.74
C LYS A 70 -26.74 23.86 -11.12
N HIS A 71 -26.46 23.08 -12.16
CA HIS A 71 -26.78 23.42 -13.55
C HIS A 71 -28.04 22.71 -14.07
N ASN A 72 -28.79 21.98 -13.23
CA ASN A 72 -29.93 21.16 -13.65
C ASN A 72 -29.59 20.15 -14.77
N LEU A 73 -28.37 19.60 -14.74
CA LEU A 73 -27.85 18.64 -15.72
C LEU A 73 -27.79 17.21 -15.16
N ASP A 74 -28.42 16.97 -14.00
CA ASP A 74 -28.42 15.71 -13.23
C ASP A 74 -29.78 15.03 -13.30
#